data_AF-A0AAU1M6M3-F1
#
_entry.id   AF-A0AAU1M6M3-F1
#
_cell.length_a   1.000
_cell.length_b   1.000
_cell.length_c   1.000
_cell.angle_alpha   90.00
_cell.angle_beta   90.00
_cell.angle_gamma   90.00
#
_symmetry.space_group_name_H-M   'P 1'
#
loop_
_entity.id
_entity.type
_entity.pdbx_description
1 polymer ?
#
loop_
_entity_poly.entity_id
_entity_poly.type
_entity_poly.pdbx_seq_one_letter_code
_entity_poly.pdbx_strand_id
1 'polypeptide(L)'
;MPLSDGPSAADQQLIDHAARHGLTVTGKQLAGWRRAGLLPGNIPGGGLGRGRGSTSTPPPESFDLVLALAHRAGRGKRPADLALLLFADGHPVPEATVRGAFRSAVESVALPGEDGSLGDDLELEEHVDHVMGRLTETGQAFILVPARARRIDERIARILGEPPAGLAELDKSIEPTPMTPQDASLAAVTAVLGGTMSVQEIGDLLRGMNPGMAAHPFASLVETAQQDVLDAGDQVMADDGSLTFLPQGDARDQLRDLADTASLEDLTIGWRTAQQVREWALGLCGRIEAELDAGQPGEAVTEWLNGRGLPSGVSVLEILRERRWSPSSCALSALLLLFQCQMYAVSVFRVGTDGVTRECRWVGQRTRLPGS
;
A
#
# COMPACT_ATOMS: atom_id res chain seq x y z
N MET A 1 -41.88 13.40 -18.73
CA MET A 1 -41.60 12.23 -19.61
C MET A 1 -41.74 10.97 -18.79
N PRO A 2 -42.44 9.92 -19.26
CA PRO A 2 -42.62 8.72 -18.47
C PRO A 2 -41.31 7.91 -18.48
N LEU A 3 -40.74 7.69 -17.29
CA LEU A 3 -39.68 6.72 -17.06
C LEU A 3 -40.26 5.33 -17.33
N SER A 4 -39.71 4.59 -18.30
CA SER A 4 -40.05 3.18 -18.44
C SER A 4 -39.48 2.44 -17.23
N ASP A 5 -40.33 1.85 -16.40
CA ASP A 5 -39.95 1.15 -15.16
C ASP A 5 -39.22 -0.20 -15.38
N GLY A 6 -38.86 -0.54 -16.62
CA GLY A 6 -38.20 -1.79 -17.00
C GLY A 6 -36.81 -1.59 -17.61
N PRO A 7 -35.92 -2.61 -17.52
CA PRO A 7 -34.64 -2.60 -18.22
C PRO A 7 -34.83 -2.44 -19.73
N SER A 8 -33.88 -1.77 -20.40
CA SER A 8 -33.91 -1.69 -21.86
C SER A 8 -33.72 -3.07 -22.51
N ALA A 9 -34.10 -3.25 -23.77
CA ALA A 9 -33.90 -4.52 -24.47
C ALA A 9 -32.41 -4.95 -24.51
N ALA A 10 -31.49 -3.98 -24.59
CA ALA A 10 -30.05 -4.23 -24.48
C ALA A 10 -29.63 -4.68 -23.08
N ASP A 11 -30.20 -4.09 -22.03
CA ASP A 11 -29.94 -4.51 -20.65
C ASP A 11 -30.50 -5.91 -20.39
N GLN A 12 -31.66 -6.22 -20.96
CA GLN A 12 -32.26 -7.55 -20.86
C GLN A 12 -31.34 -8.62 -21.47
N GLN A 13 -30.66 -8.33 -22.58
CA GLN A 13 -29.67 -9.26 -23.14
C GLN A 13 -28.51 -9.57 -22.19
N LEU A 14 -28.01 -8.57 -21.46
CA LEU A 14 -26.95 -8.75 -20.47
C LEU A 14 -27.46 -9.51 -19.24
N ILE A 15 -28.68 -9.22 -18.78
CA ILE A 15 -29.33 -9.91 -17.66
C ILE A 15 -29.55 -11.39 -18.02
N ASP A 16 -30.11 -11.68 -19.19
CA ASP A 16 -30.36 -13.03 -19.67
C ASP A 16 -29.05 -13.79 -19.90
N HIS A 17 -28.00 -13.10 -20.35
CA HIS A 17 -26.67 -13.69 -20.44
C HIS A 17 -26.15 -14.08 -19.06
N ALA A 18 -26.13 -13.17 -18.08
CA ALA A 18 -25.72 -13.49 -16.72
C ALA A 18 -26.55 -14.64 -16.10
N ALA A 19 -27.87 -14.65 -16.32
CA ALA A 19 -28.76 -15.70 -15.84
C ALA A 19 -28.44 -17.08 -16.43
N ARG A 20 -28.09 -17.16 -17.72
CA ARG A 20 -27.62 -18.42 -18.36
C ARG A 20 -26.33 -18.96 -17.73
N HIS A 21 -25.53 -18.10 -17.11
CA HIS A 21 -24.34 -18.46 -16.35
C HIS A 21 -24.61 -18.63 -14.84
N GLY A 22 -25.86 -18.69 -14.42
CA GLY A 22 -26.24 -18.89 -13.02
C GLY A 22 -26.06 -17.65 -12.13
N LEU A 23 -25.88 -16.47 -12.72
CA LEU A 23 -25.67 -15.22 -12.00
C LEU A 23 -26.93 -14.36 -12.03
N THR A 24 -27.22 -13.69 -10.91
CA THR A 24 -28.36 -12.77 -10.83
C THR A 24 -27.88 -11.33 -10.98
N VAL A 25 -28.31 -10.66 -12.04
CA VAL A 25 -28.01 -9.25 -12.32
C VAL A 25 -29.31 -8.50 -12.54
N THR A 26 -29.42 -7.31 -11.96
CA THR A 26 -30.58 -6.43 -12.09
C THR A 26 -30.27 -5.22 -12.97
N GLY A 27 -31.28 -4.62 -13.60
CA GLY A 27 -31.11 -3.37 -14.37
C GLY A 27 -30.52 -2.23 -13.53
N LYS A 28 -30.85 -2.18 -12.22
CA LYS A 28 -30.27 -1.20 -11.28
C LYS A 28 -28.78 -1.42 -11.08
N GLN A 29 -28.31 -2.68 -11.00
CA GLN A 29 -26.88 -2.99 -10.92
C GLN A 29 -26.16 -2.58 -12.20
N LEU A 30 -26.70 -2.91 -13.38
CA LEU A 30 -26.13 -2.47 -14.66
C LEU A 30 -26.02 -0.95 -14.74
N ALA A 31 -27.08 -0.23 -14.39
CA ALA A 31 -27.06 1.23 -14.36
C ALA A 31 -26.03 1.80 -13.35
N GLY A 32 -25.88 1.14 -12.20
CA GLY A 32 -24.86 1.49 -11.20
C GLY A 32 -23.45 1.29 -11.73
N TRP A 33 -23.16 0.15 -12.36
CA TRP A 33 -21.86 -0.16 -12.94
C TRP A 33 -21.50 0.78 -14.09
N ARG A 34 -22.45 1.12 -14.96
CA ARG A 34 -22.23 2.13 -16.01
C ARG A 34 -21.92 3.52 -15.44
N ARG A 35 -22.67 3.94 -14.42
CA ARG A 35 -22.41 5.24 -13.75
C ARG A 35 -21.01 5.30 -13.14
N ALA A 36 -20.51 4.16 -12.64
CA ALA A 36 -19.16 4.04 -12.10
C ALA A 36 -18.08 3.80 -13.17
N GLY A 37 -18.43 3.75 -14.46
CA GLY A 37 -17.48 3.48 -15.56
C GLY A 37 -17.01 2.03 -15.66
N LEU A 38 -17.60 1.10 -14.90
CA LEU A 38 -17.22 -0.32 -14.89
C LEU A 38 -17.81 -1.11 -16.06
N LEU A 39 -18.86 -0.58 -16.68
CA LEU A 39 -19.55 -1.21 -17.80
C LEU A 39 -19.76 -0.15 -18.90
N PRO A 40 -19.45 -0.46 -20.17
CA PRO A 40 -19.73 0.44 -21.28
C PRO A 40 -21.23 0.78 -21.41
N GLY A 41 -21.49 1.95 -22.00
CA GLY A 41 -22.83 2.33 -22.45
C GLY A 41 -23.32 1.45 -23.60
N ASN A 42 -24.63 1.28 -23.72
CA ASN A 42 -25.20 0.57 -24.88
C ASN A 42 -24.97 1.37 -26.16
N ILE A 43 -24.64 0.69 -27.25
CA ILE A 43 -24.44 1.29 -28.58
C ILE A 43 -25.80 1.69 -29.14
N PRO A 44 -26.03 2.97 -29.52
CA PRO A 44 -27.27 3.39 -30.17
C PRO A 44 -27.38 2.79 -31.57
N GLY A 45 -28.47 2.09 -31.85
CA GLY A 45 -28.82 1.52 -33.16
C GLY A 45 -29.72 2.43 -34.02
N GLY A 46 -29.98 3.67 -33.58
CA GLY A 46 -30.86 4.62 -34.26
C GLY A 46 -32.33 4.58 -33.80
N GLY A 47 -33.06 5.64 -34.13
CA GLY A 47 -34.49 5.76 -33.81
C GLY A 47 -35.36 4.99 -34.79
N LEU A 48 -36.29 4.17 -34.30
CA LEU A 48 -37.21 3.36 -35.11
C LEU A 48 -38.38 4.17 -35.73
N GLY A 49 -38.28 5.50 -35.74
CA GLY A 49 -39.34 6.41 -36.18
C GLY A 49 -40.33 6.82 -35.06
N ARG A 50 -41.34 7.63 -35.41
CA ARG A 50 -42.30 8.23 -34.46
C ARG A 50 -42.97 7.16 -33.59
N GLY A 51 -42.67 7.20 -32.29
CA GLY A 51 -43.31 6.39 -31.25
C GLY A 51 -42.77 4.96 -31.08
N ARG A 52 -41.73 4.54 -31.83
CA ARG A 52 -41.23 3.16 -31.80
C ARG A 52 -39.96 2.95 -30.95
N GLY A 53 -39.47 3.99 -30.30
CA GLY A 53 -38.28 3.93 -29.45
C GLY A 53 -36.97 3.92 -30.23
N SER A 54 -35.86 3.80 -29.50
CA SER A 54 -34.50 3.67 -30.04
C SER A 54 -34.05 2.23 -29.87
N THR A 55 -33.50 1.61 -30.91
CA THR A 55 -32.78 0.35 -30.74
C THR A 55 -31.44 0.64 -30.10
N SER A 56 -31.04 -0.17 -29.13
CA SER A 56 -29.68 -0.16 -28.60
C SER A 56 -29.21 -1.60 -28.47
N THR A 57 -27.91 -1.80 -28.57
CA THR A 57 -27.26 -3.12 -28.42
C THR A 57 -26.10 -3.00 -27.43
N PRO A 58 -25.89 -3.99 -26.57
CA PRO A 58 -24.70 -4.00 -25.72
C PRO A 58 -23.44 -4.16 -26.58
N PRO A 59 -22.35 -3.44 -26.27
CA PRO A 59 -21.04 -3.73 -26.85
C PRO A 59 -20.62 -5.18 -26.59
N PRO A 60 -19.91 -5.85 -27.51
CA PRO A 60 -19.48 -7.24 -27.32
C PRO A 60 -18.70 -7.47 -26.01
N GLU A 61 -17.83 -6.54 -25.62
CA GLU A 61 -17.04 -6.61 -24.39
C GLU A 61 -17.90 -6.56 -23.11
N SER A 62 -19.13 -6.07 -23.20
CA SER A 62 -20.05 -5.99 -22.04
C SER A 62 -20.52 -7.35 -21.55
N PHE A 63 -20.50 -8.38 -22.40
CA PHE A 63 -20.91 -9.73 -22.01
C PHE A 63 -19.91 -10.37 -21.04
N ASP A 64 -18.62 -10.32 -21.35
CA ASP A 64 -17.60 -10.85 -20.43
C ASP A 64 -17.49 -9.99 -19.15
N LEU A 65 -17.57 -8.67 -19.29
CA LEU A 65 -17.54 -7.74 -18.15
C LEU A 65 -18.74 -7.93 -17.22
N VAL A 66 -19.95 -8.18 -17.72
CA VAL A 66 -21.11 -8.39 -16.86
C VAL A 66 -20.96 -9.67 -16.03
N LEU A 67 -20.40 -10.74 -16.60
CA LEU A 67 -20.09 -11.96 -15.85
C LEU A 67 -19.03 -11.68 -14.79
N ALA A 68 -17.94 -11.02 -15.18
CA ALA A 68 -16.83 -10.69 -14.28
C ALA A 68 -17.28 -9.81 -13.09
N LEU A 69 -18.11 -8.81 -13.35
CA LEU A 69 -18.73 -7.97 -12.34
C LEU A 69 -19.66 -8.76 -11.45
N ALA A 70 -20.53 -9.59 -12.01
CA ALA A 70 -21.51 -10.36 -11.23
C ALA A 70 -20.84 -11.36 -10.27
N HIS A 71 -19.73 -12.00 -10.66
CA HIS A 71 -18.97 -12.89 -9.78
C HIS A 71 -18.33 -12.17 -8.59
N ARG A 72 -17.90 -10.92 -8.78
CA ARG A 72 -17.17 -10.14 -7.76
C ARG A 72 -18.07 -9.21 -6.95
N ALA A 73 -19.23 -8.88 -7.50
CA ALA A 73 -20.23 -8.05 -6.84
C ALA A 73 -20.78 -8.78 -5.62
N GLY A 74 -20.40 -8.30 -4.44
CA GLY A 74 -20.93 -8.74 -3.16
C GLY A 74 -21.56 -7.58 -2.40
N ARG A 75 -22.33 -7.91 -1.36
CA ARG A 75 -22.90 -6.91 -0.46
C ARG A 75 -21.77 -6.05 0.13
N GLY A 76 -21.89 -4.73 -0.02
CA GLY A 76 -20.94 -3.76 0.53
C GLY A 76 -19.65 -3.54 -0.27
N LYS A 77 -19.49 -4.17 -1.44
CA LYS A 77 -18.34 -3.89 -2.33
C LYS A 77 -18.49 -2.52 -2.97
N ARG A 78 -17.44 -1.70 -2.87
CA ARG A 78 -17.40 -0.38 -3.50
C ARG A 78 -17.12 -0.53 -5.01
N PRO A 79 -17.60 0.39 -5.86
CA PRO A 79 -17.26 0.36 -7.28
C PRO A 79 -15.74 0.42 -7.55
N ALA A 80 -14.99 1.20 -6.76
CA ALA A 80 -13.52 1.25 -6.85
C ALA A 80 -12.88 -0.13 -6.59
N ASP A 81 -13.35 -0.87 -5.58
CA ASP A 81 -12.87 -2.25 -5.32
C ASP A 81 -13.10 -3.17 -6.52
N LEU A 82 -14.26 -3.03 -7.18
CA LEU A 82 -14.58 -3.83 -8.36
C LEU A 82 -13.70 -3.47 -9.55
N ALA A 83 -13.40 -2.17 -9.76
CA ALA A 83 -12.46 -1.73 -10.79
C ALA A 83 -11.09 -2.35 -10.59
N LEU A 84 -10.55 -2.29 -9.37
CA LEU A 84 -9.24 -2.83 -9.03
C LEU A 84 -9.17 -4.35 -9.25
N LEU A 85 -10.20 -5.09 -8.82
CA LEU A 85 -10.24 -6.54 -9.04
C LEU A 85 -10.33 -6.90 -10.52
N LEU A 86 -11.18 -6.21 -11.29
CA LEU A 86 -11.29 -6.45 -12.73
C LEU A 86 -9.98 -6.14 -13.46
N PHE A 87 -9.34 -5.03 -13.11
CA PHE A 87 -8.03 -4.64 -13.64
C PHE A 87 -6.96 -5.69 -13.33
N ALA A 88 -6.87 -6.16 -12.09
CA ALA A 88 -5.94 -7.20 -11.67
C ALA A 88 -6.11 -8.50 -12.45
N ASP A 89 -7.35 -8.84 -12.77
CA ASP A 89 -7.72 -10.05 -13.53
C ASP A 89 -7.60 -9.85 -15.07
N GLY A 90 -7.12 -8.69 -15.51
CA GLY A 90 -6.88 -8.39 -16.93
C GLY A 90 -8.14 -8.09 -17.75
N HIS A 91 -9.27 -7.80 -17.09
CA HIS A 91 -10.49 -7.40 -17.78
C HIS A 91 -10.38 -5.96 -18.32
N PRO A 92 -11.07 -5.63 -19.43
CA PRO A 92 -11.00 -4.30 -20.04
C PRO A 92 -11.79 -3.28 -19.22
N VAL A 93 -11.11 -2.61 -18.27
CA VAL A 93 -11.65 -1.49 -17.50
C VAL A 93 -11.11 -0.19 -18.11
N PRO A 94 -11.94 0.86 -18.29
CA PRO A 94 -11.43 2.16 -18.75
C PRO A 94 -10.31 2.68 -17.85
N GLU A 95 -9.22 3.16 -18.45
CA GLU A 95 -8.03 3.63 -17.71
C GLU A 95 -8.39 4.67 -16.64
N ALA A 96 -9.24 5.65 -16.98
CA ALA A 96 -9.70 6.66 -16.03
C ALA A 96 -10.41 6.06 -14.80
N THR A 97 -11.13 4.95 -14.98
CA THR A 97 -11.79 4.22 -13.89
C THR A 97 -10.78 3.47 -13.02
N VAL A 98 -9.75 2.87 -13.63
CA VAL A 98 -8.65 2.23 -12.89
C VAL A 98 -7.90 3.27 -12.05
N ARG A 99 -7.46 4.37 -12.66
CA ARG A 99 -6.74 5.47 -11.98
C ARG A 99 -7.58 6.08 -10.85
N GLY A 100 -8.86 6.34 -11.11
CA GLY A 100 -9.79 6.81 -10.09
C GLY A 100 -9.95 5.84 -8.92
N ALA A 101 -9.86 4.53 -9.16
CA ALA A 101 -9.92 3.53 -8.10
C ALA A 101 -8.62 3.46 -7.26
N PHE A 102 -7.45 3.62 -7.89
CA PHE A 102 -6.18 3.79 -7.17
C PHE A 102 -6.17 5.08 -6.34
N ARG A 103 -6.67 6.20 -6.89
CA ARG A 103 -6.83 7.45 -6.13
C ARG A 103 -7.73 7.29 -4.92
N SER A 104 -8.87 6.62 -5.10
CA SER A 104 -9.80 6.32 -4.00
C SER A 104 -9.18 5.41 -2.92
N ALA A 105 -8.20 4.59 -3.26
CA ALA A 105 -7.43 3.83 -2.28
C ALA A 105 -6.57 4.74 -1.39
N VAL A 106 -5.93 5.77 -1.96
CA VAL A 106 -5.20 6.78 -1.19
C VAL A 106 -6.14 7.57 -0.27
N GLU A 107 -7.30 7.98 -0.78
CA GLU A 107 -8.33 8.69 0.00
C GLU A 107 -8.92 7.85 1.15
N SER A 108 -8.76 6.53 1.11
CA SER A 108 -9.20 5.67 2.22
C SER A 108 -8.31 5.79 3.46
N VAL A 109 -7.12 6.38 3.31
CA VAL A 109 -6.21 6.78 4.39
C VAL A 109 -6.57 8.20 4.86
N ALA A 110 -7.82 8.38 5.28
CA ALA A 110 -8.28 9.65 5.84
C ALA A 110 -7.77 9.79 7.28
N LEU A 111 -7.19 10.94 7.61
CA LEU A 111 -6.81 11.27 8.99
C LEU A 111 -8.04 11.80 9.75
N PRO A 112 -8.15 11.54 11.06
CA PRO A 112 -9.27 12.05 11.85
C PRO A 112 -9.33 13.59 11.83
N GLY A 113 -10.52 14.15 11.57
CA GLY A 113 -10.74 15.60 11.55
C GLY A 113 -10.66 16.23 10.16
N GLU A 114 -10.31 15.46 9.13
CA GLU A 114 -10.31 15.91 7.73
C GLU A 114 -11.72 15.92 7.13
N ASP A 115 -12.64 16.66 7.75
CA ASP A 115 -13.99 16.83 7.24
C ASP A 115 -14.05 17.95 6.19
N GLY A 116 -13.10 17.98 5.24
CA GLY A 116 -13.03 18.90 4.09
C GLY A 116 -13.16 20.41 4.39
N SER A 117 -13.07 20.82 5.66
CA SER A 117 -13.39 22.16 6.16
C SER A 117 -12.20 22.85 6.82
N LEU A 118 -11.09 22.15 7.02
CA LEU A 118 -9.81 22.76 7.36
C LEU A 118 -9.24 23.24 6.02
N GLY A 119 -9.21 24.56 5.81
CA GLY A 119 -8.68 25.12 4.56
C GLY A 119 -7.21 24.74 4.38
N ASP A 120 -6.75 24.72 3.13
CA ASP A 120 -5.36 24.49 2.69
C ASP A 120 -4.31 25.47 3.29
N ASP A 121 -4.70 26.30 4.25
CA ASP A 121 -3.91 27.41 4.81
C ASP A 121 -3.36 27.13 6.23
N LEU A 122 -3.61 25.96 6.83
CA LEU A 122 -3.00 25.62 8.13
C LEU A 122 -1.51 25.32 7.98
N GLU A 123 -0.70 25.90 8.86
CA GLU A 123 0.71 25.51 8.99
C GLU A 123 0.79 24.02 9.40
N LEU A 124 1.83 23.31 8.94
CA LEU A 124 1.99 21.87 9.16
C LEU A 124 1.88 21.49 10.64
N GLU A 125 2.51 22.26 11.53
CA GLU A 125 2.46 22.02 12.98
C GLU A 125 1.03 22.11 13.53
N GLU A 126 0.26 23.13 13.13
CA GLU A 126 -1.14 23.28 13.56
C GLU A 126 -2.01 22.12 13.06
N HIS A 127 -1.75 21.65 11.84
CA HIS A 127 -2.48 20.53 11.27
C HIS A 127 -2.15 19.21 11.98
N VAL A 128 -0.87 18.95 12.27
CA VAL A 128 -0.43 17.79 13.06
C VAL A 128 -1.07 17.82 14.46
N ASP A 129 -1.03 18.96 15.16
CA ASP A 129 -1.65 19.12 16.48
C ASP A 129 -3.16 18.87 16.44
N HIS A 130 -3.85 19.35 15.40
CA HIS A 130 -5.28 19.10 15.21
C HIS A 130 -5.56 17.60 15.10
N VAL A 131 -4.89 16.90 14.19
CA VAL A 131 -5.08 15.45 13.96
C VAL A 131 -4.75 14.65 15.22
N MET A 132 -3.66 15.00 15.92
CA MET A 132 -3.25 14.35 17.17
C MET A 132 -4.25 14.57 18.31
N GLY A 133 -4.85 15.77 18.39
CA GLY A 133 -5.96 16.06 19.30
C GLY A 133 -7.15 15.14 19.03
N ARG A 134 -7.54 14.97 17.75
CA ARG A 134 -8.66 14.09 17.35
C ARG A 134 -8.38 12.60 17.61
N LEU A 135 -7.16 12.14 17.36
CA LEU A 135 -6.73 10.77 17.72
C LEU A 135 -6.86 10.54 19.24
N THR A 136 -6.42 11.50 20.03
CA THR A 136 -6.52 11.45 21.50
C THR A 136 -7.97 11.42 21.97
N GLU A 137 -8.83 12.29 21.43
CA GLU A 137 -10.27 12.35 21.75
C GLU A 137 -11.01 11.04 21.43
N THR A 138 -10.65 10.40 20.31
CA THR A 138 -11.27 9.14 19.86
C THR A 138 -10.65 7.91 20.52
N GLY A 139 -9.59 8.08 21.32
CA GLY A 139 -8.82 7.00 21.90
C GLY A 139 -8.12 6.12 20.85
N GLN A 140 -7.90 6.64 19.65
CA GLN A 140 -7.19 5.97 18.58
C GLN A 140 -5.69 6.20 18.74
N ALA A 141 -4.91 5.13 18.59
CA ALA A 141 -3.46 5.20 18.57
C ALA A 141 -2.91 4.25 17.51
N PHE A 142 -1.82 4.68 16.87
CA PHE A 142 -1.12 3.87 15.91
C PHE A 142 -0.31 2.77 16.62
N ILE A 143 -0.67 1.53 16.36
CA ILE A 143 0.12 0.38 16.80
C ILE A 143 1.19 0.12 15.75
N LEU A 144 2.41 0.55 16.07
CA LEU A 144 3.57 0.39 15.19
C LEU A 144 3.84 -1.07 14.84
N VAL A 145 3.93 -1.93 15.86
CA VAL A 145 4.19 -3.38 15.69
C VAL A 145 2.93 -4.19 16.00
N PRO A 146 2.30 -4.86 14.99
CA PRO A 146 1.16 -5.73 15.21
C PRO A 146 1.48 -6.85 16.20
N ALA A 147 0.48 -7.27 16.97
CA ALA A 147 0.66 -8.22 18.07
C ALA A 147 1.28 -9.56 17.62
N ARG A 148 1.02 -10.01 16.39
CA ARG A 148 1.62 -11.25 15.86
C ARG A 148 3.14 -11.10 15.66
N ALA A 149 3.57 -10.02 15.01
CA ALA A 149 4.99 -9.71 14.81
C ALA A 149 5.71 -9.58 16.15
N ARG A 150 5.13 -8.84 17.11
CA ARG A 150 5.70 -8.67 18.45
C ARG A 150 5.93 -10.01 19.17
N ARG A 151 4.95 -10.92 19.14
CA ARG A 151 5.11 -12.26 19.74
C ARG A 151 6.21 -13.08 19.06
N ILE A 152 6.37 -12.95 17.74
CA ILE A 152 7.45 -13.59 17.00
C ILE A 152 8.80 -13.01 17.46
N ASP A 153 8.92 -11.68 17.47
CA ASP A 153 10.14 -10.97 17.90
C ASP A 153 10.55 -11.35 19.33
N GLU A 154 9.61 -11.34 20.28
CA GLU A 154 9.85 -11.74 21.68
C GLU A 154 10.31 -13.19 21.82
N ARG A 155 9.77 -14.11 21.01
CA ARG A 155 10.17 -15.52 21.02
C ARG A 155 11.56 -15.72 20.42
N ILE A 156 11.86 -15.02 19.33
CA ILE A 156 13.20 -15.02 18.71
C ILE A 156 14.23 -14.47 19.70
N ALA A 157 13.97 -13.30 20.30
CA ALA A 157 14.85 -12.68 21.28
C ALA A 157 15.15 -13.62 22.47
N ARG A 158 14.14 -14.34 22.98
CA ARG A 158 14.32 -15.31 24.06
C ARG A 158 15.24 -16.48 23.69
N ILE A 159 15.20 -16.92 22.43
CA ILE A 159 16.03 -18.05 21.94
C ILE A 159 17.45 -17.58 21.64
N LEU A 160 17.61 -16.42 21.02
CA LEU A 160 18.93 -15.89 20.64
C LEU A 160 19.70 -15.33 21.85
N GLY A 161 19.01 -14.87 22.89
CA GLY A 161 19.65 -14.28 24.06
C GLY A 161 20.25 -12.91 23.75
N GLU A 162 21.40 -12.62 24.37
CA GLU A 162 22.12 -11.37 24.14
C GLU A 162 22.79 -11.34 22.75
N PRO A 163 22.76 -10.21 22.05
CA PRO A 163 23.42 -10.07 20.76
C PRO A 163 24.95 -10.23 20.93
N PRO A 164 25.66 -10.75 19.93
CA PRO A 164 27.11 -10.72 19.91
C PRO A 164 27.64 -9.30 20.17
N ALA A 165 28.70 -9.18 20.98
CA ALA A 165 29.26 -7.88 21.38
C ALA A 165 29.53 -6.95 20.18
N GLY A 166 30.06 -7.49 19.07
CA GLY A 166 30.30 -6.70 17.86
C GLY A 166 29.04 -6.12 17.20
N LEU A 167 27.86 -6.74 17.35
CA LEU A 167 26.60 -6.15 16.89
C LEU A 167 26.11 -5.05 17.85
N ALA A 168 26.34 -5.21 19.14
CA ALA A 168 26.04 -4.18 20.13
C ALA A 168 26.93 -2.94 19.95
N GLU A 169 28.21 -3.13 19.62
CA GLU A 169 29.16 -2.04 19.31
C GLU A 169 28.75 -1.20 18.07
N LEU A 170 27.98 -1.77 17.16
CA LEU A 170 27.44 -1.05 16.00
C LEU A 170 26.23 -0.18 16.35
N ASP A 171 25.60 -0.39 17.51
CA ASP A 171 24.53 0.48 18.00
C ASP A 171 25.14 1.61 18.84
N LYS A 172 25.40 2.76 18.20
CA LYS A 172 26.06 3.91 18.84
C LYS A 172 25.11 4.74 19.72
N SER A 173 23.83 4.39 19.80
CA SER A 173 22.85 5.15 20.59
C SER A 173 23.02 4.83 22.08
N ILE A 174 23.31 5.87 22.85
CA ILE A 174 23.73 5.73 24.24
C ILE A 174 22.54 5.36 25.15
N GLU A 175 21.32 5.82 24.85
CA GLU A 175 20.08 5.47 25.56
C GLU A 175 18.86 5.70 24.65
N PRO A 176 18.34 4.70 23.93
CA PRO A 176 17.20 4.90 23.05
C PRO A 176 15.92 5.16 23.85
N THR A 177 15.23 6.27 23.55
CA THR A 177 13.92 6.56 24.13
C THR A 177 12.91 5.53 23.61
N PRO A 178 12.18 4.81 24.48
CA PRO A 178 11.14 3.89 24.04
C PRO A 178 10.04 4.64 23.28
N MET A 179 9.75 4.21 22.06
CA MET A 179 8.67 4.80 21.27
C MET A 179 7.30 4.35 21.81
N THR A 180 6.53 5.30 22.35
CA THR A 180 5.16 5.04 22.79
C THR A 180 4.20 4.97 21.59
N PRO A 181 2.98 4.40 21.74
CA PRO A 181 1.97 4.46 20.69
C PRO A 181 1.60 5.90 20.26
N GLN A 182 1.68 6.86 21.17
CA GLN A 182 1.47 8.28 20.89
C GLN A 182 2.59 8.83 20.02
N ASP A 183 3.85 8.56 20.36
CA ASP A 183 5.01 9.00 19.57
C ASP A 183 4.96 8.39 18.16
N ALA A 184 4.58 7.11 18.05
CA ALA A 184 4.41 6.46 16.76
C ALA A 184 3.25 7.05 15.94
N SER A 185 2.19 7.52 16.62
CA SER A 185 1.08 8.21 15.95
C SER A 185 1.51 9.58 15.44
N LEU A 186 2.24 10.34 16.26
CA LEU A 186 2.81 11.63 15.89
C LEU A 186 3.73 11.47 14.69
N ALA A 187 4.71 10.56 14.76
CA ALA A 187 5.63 10.29 13.67
C ALA A 187 4.90 9.89 12.37
N ALA A 188 3.87 9.05 12.45
CA ALA A 188 3.08 8.66 11.28
C ALA A 188 2.29 9.83 10.69
N VAL A 189 1.67 10.68 11.52
CA VAL A 189 0.92 11.86 11.06
C VAL A 189 1.85 12.89 10.45
N THR A 190 2.99 13.19 11.10
CA THR A 190 4.03 14.08 10.56
C THR A 190 4.56 13.57 9.22
N ALA A 191 4.86 12.27 9.11
CA ALA A 191 5.33 11.67 7.86
C ALA A 191 4.29 11.75 6.74
N VAL A 192 3.00 11.56 7.06
CA VAL A 192 1.91 11.67 6.08
C VAL A 192 1.70 13.11 5.64
N LEU A 193 1.60 14.06 6.56
CA LEU A 193 1.28 15.46 6.23
C LEU A 193 2.47 16.26 5.72
N GLY A 194 3.68 15.99 6.25
CA GLY A 194 4.90 16.69 5.88
C GLY A 194 5.68 16.02 4.74
N GLY A 195 5.41 14.74 4.47
CA GLY A 195 6.05 13.95 3.39
C GLY A 195 7.48 13.52 3.68
N THR A 196 8.05 14.05 4.76
CA THR A 196 9.43 13.81 5.17
C THR A 196 9.52 13.57 6.68
N MET A 197 10.63 12.97 7.09
CA MET A 197 11.02 12.78 8.48
C MET A 197 12.50 13.12 8.60
N SER A 198 12.90 13.69 9.73
CA SER A 198 14.31 13.83 10.06
C SER A 198 14.95 12.45 10.22
N VAL A 199 16.27 12.38 10.00
CA VAL A 199 17.03 11.14 10.22
C VAL A 199 16.89 10.61 11.64
N GLN A 200 16.79 11.48 12.65
CA GLN A 200 16.57 11.07 14.02
C GLN A 200 15.21 10.40 14.20
N GLU A 201 14.14 10.98 13.67
CA GLU A 201 12.80 10.38 13.76
C GLU A 201 12.72 9.04 13.02
N ILE A 202 13.44 8.88 11.90
CA ILE A 202 13.56 7.59 11.20
C ILE A 202 14.29 6.57 12.09
N GLY A 203 15.38 6.97 12.75
CA GLY A 203 16.10 6.15 13.72
C GLY A 203 15.19 5.68 14.86
N ASP A 204 14.48 6.61 15.49
CA ASP A 204 13.55 6.32 16.58
C ASP A 204 12.42 5.39 16.12
N LEU A 205 11.90 5.58 14.90
CA LEU A 205 10.88 4.70 14.30
C LEU A 205 11.43 3.29 14.08
N LEU A 206 12.64 3.15 13.53
CA LEU A 206 13.30 1.85 13.31
C LEU A 206 13.56 1.10 14.62
N ARG A 207 13.89 1.82 15.69
CA ARG A 207 14.01 1.27 17.05
C ARG A 207 12.66 0.83 17.58
N GLY A 208 11.66 1.71 17.51
CA GLY A 208 10.28 1.43 17.93
C GLY A 208 9.64 0.27 17.17
N MET A 209 10.05 0.03 15.93
CA MET A 209 9.59 -1.11 15.14
C MET A 209 10.11 -2.44 15.67
N ASN A 210 11.19 -2.49 16.47
CA ASN A 210 11.79 -3.75 16.95
C ASN A 210 12.07 -3.72 18.46
N PRO A 211 11.07 -3.46 19.33
CA PRO A 211 11.30 -3.12 20.74
C PRO A 211 11.91 -4.25 21.60
N GLY A 212 11.94 -5.49 21.09
CA GLY A 212 12.54 -6.64 21.78
C GLY A 212 14.00 -6.91 21.38
N MET A 213 14.56 -6.16 20.44
CA MET A 213 15.95 -6.31 20.02
C MET A 213 16.87 -5.53 20.96
N ALA A 214 17.98 -6.14 21.36
CA ALA A 214 18.95 -5.51 22.25
C ALA A 214 19.94 -4.57 21.53
N ALA A 215 19.97 -4.60 20.19
CA ALA A 215 20.79 -3.71 19.37
C ALA A 215 20.07 -3.38 18.06
N HIS A 216 20.24 -2.14 17.59
CA HIS A 216 19.61 -1.61 16.38
C HIS A 216 20.66 -1.00 15.43
N PRO A 217 21.56 -1.81 14.85
CA PRO A 217 22.63 -1.30 13.99
C PRO A 217 22.11 -0.52 12.78
N PHE A 218 20.93 -0.86 12.25
CA PHE A 218 20.31 -0.11 11.15
C PHE A 218 19.78 1.25 11.57
N ALA A 219 19.18 1.36 12.76
CA ALA A 219 18.76 2.66 13.28
C ALA A 219 19.98 3.53 13.56
N SER A 220 21.00 2.97 14.21
CA SER A 220 22.26 3.68 14.44
C SER A 220 22.91 4.11 13.13
N LEU A 221 22.93 3.26 12.10
CA LEU A 221 23.48 3.60 10.79
C LEU A 221 22.75 4.79 10.14
N VAL A 222 21.41 4.83 10.27
CA VAL A 222 20.61 5.96 9.79
C VAL A 222 20.95 7.22 10.58
N GLU A 223 20.90 7.15 11.91
CA GLU A 223 21.20 8.25 12.84
C GLU A 223 22.60 8.83 12.64
N THR A 224 23.59 7.99 12.32
CA THR A 224 24.99 8.41 12.14
C THR A 224 25.39 8.58 10.67
N ALA A 225 24.46 8.44 9.72
CA ALA A 225 24.74 8.50 8.28
C ALA A 225 25.49 9.78 7.88
N GLN A 226 25.12 10.92 8.48
CA GLN A 226 25.78 12.21 8.21
C GLN A 226 27.25 12.24 8.64
N GLN A 227 27.58 11.55 9.74
CA GLN A 227 28.93 11.53 10.31
C GLN A 227 29.80 10.49 9.62
N ASP A 228 29.22 9.34 9.27
CA ASP A 228 29.94 8.19 8.73
C ASP A 228 30.17 8.30 7.20
N VAL A 229 29.37 9.09 6.48
CA VAL A 229 29.46 9.23 5.01
C VAL A 229 29.39 10.69 4.56
N LEU A 230 30.38 11.50 4.96
CA LEU A 230 30.42 12.96 4.72
C LEU A 230 30.11 13.35 3.25
N ASP A 231 30.74 12.70 2.27
CA ASP A 231 30.60 13.07 0.84
C ASP A 231 29.21 12.71 0.24
N ALA A 232 28.52 11.71 0.80
CA ALA A 232 27.18 11.31 0.34
C ALA A 232 26.06 11.96 1.17
N GLY A 233 26.34 12.31 2.43
CA GLY A 233 25.42 13.01 3.33
C GLY A 233 24.93 14.32 2.72
N ASP A 234 25.84 15.14 2.19
CA ASP A 234 25.51 16.44 1.59
C ASP A 234 24.63 16.32 0.32
N GLN A 235 24.63 15.17 -0.36
CA GLN A 235 23.80 14.94 -1.56
C GLN A 235 22.40 14.43 -1.24
N VAL A 236 22.25 13.81 -0.07
CA VAL A 236 21.08 13.04 0.34
C VAL A 236 20.32 13.72 1.48
N MET A 237 20.96 14.62 2.22
CA MET A 237 20.36 15.33 3.36
C MET A 237 20.24 16.82 3.08
N ALA A 238 19.11 17.38 3.49
CA ALA A 238 18.87 18.82 3.48
C ALA A 238 19.48 19.46 4.75
N ASP A 239 19.57 20.79 4.76
CA ASP A 239 20.13 21.55 5.88
C ASP A 239 19.37 21.33 7.21
N ASP A 240 18.09 20.93 7.13
CA ASP A 240 17.24 20.61 8.26
C ASP A 240 17.38 19.15 8.76
N GLY A 241 18.25 18.35 8.15
CA GLY A 241 18.47 16.94 8.49
C GLY A 241 17.42 15.97 7.92
N SER A 242 16.54 16.45 7.04
CA SER A 242 15.60 15.61 6.29
C SER A 242 16.26 15.02 5.03
N LEU A 243 15.67 13.96 4.47
CA LEU A 243 16.19 13.33 3.26
C LEU A 243 15.72 14.09 2.00
N THR A 244 16.65 14.61 1.19
CA THR A 244 16.37 15.45 -0.01
C THR A 244 15.65 14.73 -1.15
N PHE A 245 15.56 13.41 -1.07
CA PHE A 245 14.77 12.64 -2.01
C PHE A 245 13.32 12.54 -1.53
N LEU A 246 13.05 12.55 -0.23
CA LEU A 246 11.67 12.48 0.25
C LEU A 246 10.89 13.72 -0.22
N PRO A 247 9.67 13.53 -0.73
CA PRO A 247 8.85 14.63 -1.18
C PRO A 247 8.48 15.53 -0.01
N GLN A 248 8.37 16.83 -0.26
CA GLN A 248 7.81 17.79 0.70
C GLN A 248 6.29 17.86 0.54
N GLY A 249 5.59 18.04 1.66
CA GLY A 249 4.13 18.16 1.70
C GLY A 249 3.44 16.82 1.86
N ASP A 250 2.12 16.78 1.66
CA ASP A 250 1.34 15.58 1.97
C ASP A 250 1.76 14.38 1.09
N ALA A 251 2.21 13.30 1.72
CA ALA A 251 2.60 12.06 1.05
C ALA A 251 1.46 11.48 0.21
N ARG A 252 0.19 11.75 0.58
CA ARG A 252 -0.98 11.31 -0.19
C ARG A 252 -1.05 12.03 -1.52
N ASP A 253 -0.62 13.28 -1.63
CA ASP A 253 -0.58 14.00 -2.90
C ASP A 253 0.37 13.31 -3.89
N GLN A 254 1.50 12.83 -3.40
CA GLN A 254 2.48 12.08 -4.19
C GLN A 254 1.93 10.73 -4.64
N LEU A 255 1.23 10.02 -3.76
CA LEU A 255 0.57 8.76 -4.13
C LEU A 255 -0.59 8.98 -5.12
N ARG A 256 -1.31 10.11 -5.04
CA ARG A 256 -2.33 10.49 -6.02
C ARG A 256 -1.70 10.83 -7.36
N ASP A 257 -0.62 11.60 -7.38
CA ASP A 257 0.13 11.89 -8.61
C ASP A 257 0.63 10.59 -9.24
N LEU A 258 1.19 9.67 -8.44
CA LEU A 258 1.65 8.37 -8.93
C LEU A 258 0.49 7.53 -9.50
N ALA A 259 -0.69 7.55 -8.88
CA ALA A 259 -1.87 6.90 -9.44
C ALA A 259 -2.29 7.48 -10.80
N ASP A 260 -2.04 8.77 -11.02
CA ASP A 260 -2.41 9.49 -12.23
C ASP A 260 -1.34 9.41 -13.34
N THR A 261 -0.06 9.29 -12.98
CA THR A 261 1.06 9.38 -13.92
C THR A 261 1.73 8.03 -14.22
N ALA A 262 1.69 7.05 -13.30
CA ALA A 262 2.28 5.74 -13.53
C ALA A 262 1.65 5.05 -14.74
N SER A 263 2.42 4.25 -15.48
CA SER A 263 1.86 3.44 -16.56
C SER A 263 0.91 2.37 -16.00
N LEU A 264 -0.09 1.94 -16.76
CA LEU A 264 -0.95 0.82 -16.34
C LEU A 264 -0.15 -0.49 -16.17
N GLU A 265 0.96 -0.63 -16.90
CA GLU A 265 1.89 -1.75 -16.73
C GLU A 265 2.55 -1.70 -15.34
N ASP A 266 3.09 -0.54 -14.94
CA ASP A 266 3.68 -0.37 -13.61
C ASP A 266 2.65 -0.58 -12.50
N LEU A 267 1.43 -0.07 -12.65
CA LEU A 267 0.35 -0.32 -11.68
C LEU A 267 0.01 -1.81 -11.59
N THR A 268 0.05 -2.55 -12.71
CA THR A 268 -0.16 -4.00 -12.73
C THR A 268 0.98 -4.73 -12.00
N ILE A 269 2.23 -4.34 -12.27
CA ILE A 269 3.43 -4.91 -11.62
C ILE A 269 3.39 -4.63 -10.12
N GLY A 270 3.14 -3.38 -9.72
CA GLY A 270 3.00 -2.96 -8.33
C GLY A 270 1.91 -3.74 -7.62
N TRP A 271 0.74 -3.90 -8.24
CA TRP A 271 -0.37 -4.70 -7.70
C TRP A 271 0.03 -6.15 -7.44
N ARG A 272 0.60 -6.83 -8.45
CA ARG A 272 1.05 -8.23 -8.31
C ARG A 272 2.14 -8.36 -7.25
N THR A 273 3.06 -7.40 -7.21
CA THR A 273 4.14 -7.38 -6.23
C THR A 273 3.59 -7.23 -4.81
N ALA A 274 2.63 -6.32 -4.59
CA ALA A 274 1.95 -6.19 -3.31
C ALA A 274 1.30 -7.51 -2.87
N GLN A 275 0.61 -8.22 -3.79
CA GLN A 275 0.00 -9.52 -3.51
C GLN A 275 1.05 -10.57 -3.11
N GLN A 276 2.15 -10.64 -3.85
CA GLN A 276 3.26 -11.56 -3.56
C GLN A 276 3.92 -11.25 -2.21
N VAL A 277 4.17 -9.98 -1.90
CA VAL A 277 4.72 -9.55 -0.61
C VAL A 277 3.78 -9.95 0.52
N ARG A 278 2.46 -9.82 0.33
CA ARG A 278 1.49 -10.30 1.32
C ARG A 278 1.56 -11.80 1.53
N GLU A 279 1.48 -12.57 0.46
CA GLU A 279 1.52 -14.02 0.52
C GLU A 279 2.80 -14.50 1.20
N TRP A 280 3.94 -13.92 0.79
CA TRP A 280 5.23 -14.14 1.41
C TRP A 280 5.23 -13.82 2.90
N ALA A 281 4.78 -12.63 3.32
CA ALA A 281 4.80 -12.23 4.73
C ALA A 281 3.93 -13.14 5.61
N LEU A 282 2.75 -13.55 5.12
CA LEU A 282 1.86 -14.46 5.84
C LEU A 282 2.44 -15.88 5.91
N GLY A 283 3.02 -16.38 4.82
CA GLY A 283 3.69 -17.67 4.77
C GLY A 283 4.94 -17.71 5.64
N LEU A 284 5.73 -16.64 5.64
CA LEU A 284 6.90 -16.46 6.49
C LEU A 284 6.51 -16.52 7.97
N CYS A 285 5.44 -15.82 8.40
CA CYS A 285 4.96 -15.91 9.78
C CYS A 285 4.63 -17.36 10.18
N GLY A 286 3.95 -18.13 9.31
CA GLY A 286 3.61 -19.52 9.58
C GLY A 286 4.86 -20.42 9.71
N ARG A 287 5.86 -20.23 8.85
CA ARG A 287 7.13 -20.97 8.92
C ARG A 287 7.91 -20.65 10.18
N ILE A 288 8.02 -19.38 10.55
CA ILE A 288 8.72 -18.95 11.78
C ILE A 288 8.03 -19.54 13.01
N GLU A 289 6.70 -19.44 13.08
CA GLU A 289 5.95 -20.00 14.20
C GLU A 289 6.21 -21.51 14.35
N ALA A 290 6.29 -22.25 13.24
CA ALA A 290 6.65 -23.67 13.25
C ALA A 290 8.10 -23.94 13.71
N GLU A 291 9.09 -23.16 13.24
CA GLU A 291 10.48 -23.27 13.70
C GLU A 291 10.62 -22.96 15.20
N LEU A 292 9.93 -21.92 15.67
CA LEU A 292 9.93 -21.51 17.06
C LEU A 292 9.19 -22.52 17.97
N ASP A 293 8.15 -23.18 17.47
CA ASP A 293 7.43 -24.24 18.20
C ASP A 293 8.29 -25.51 18.31
N ALA A 294 9.10 -25.80 17.29
CA ALA A 294 10.08 -26.88 17.31
C ALA A 294 11.33 -26.57 18.17
N GLY A 295 11.52 -25.31 18.59
CA GLY A 295 12.70 -24.86 19.32
C GLY A 295 14.00 -24.94 18.50
N GLN A 296 13.89 -24.90 17.17
CA GLN A 296 15.01 -25.01 16.24
C GLN A 296 14.94 -23.82 15.26
N PRO A 297 15.48 -22.64 15.62
CA PRO A 297 15.50 -21.49 14.72
C PRO A 297 16.30 -21.85 13.46
N GLY A 298 15.73 -21.55 12.29
CA GLY A 298 16.29 -21.95 11.00
C GLY A 298 16.32 -20.80 10.00
N GLU A 299 16.01 -21.14 8.76
CA GLU A 299 16.02 -20.21 7.64
C GLU A 299 14.92 -19.16 7.79
N ALA A 300 13.73 -19.53 8.27
CA ALA A 300 12.62 -18.59 8.38
C ALA A 300 12.88 -17.52 9.44
N VAL A 301 13.48 -17.88 10.59
CA VAL A 301 13.94 -16.88 11.58
C VAL A 301 14.99 -15.95 11.00
N THR A 302 15.95 -16.46 10.23
CA THR A 302 16.97 -15.63 9.57
C THR A 302 16.34 -14.67 8.56
N GLU A 303 15.42 -15.17 7.75
CA GLU A 303 14.67 -14.39 6.76
C GLU A 303 13.80 -13.33 7.43
N TRP A 304 13.19 -13.63 8.58
CA TRP A 304 12.47 -12.66 9.40
C TRP A 304 13.36 -11.51 9.86
N LEU A 305 14.51 -11.83 10.48
CA LEU A 305 15.44 -10.82 11.00
C LEU A 305 15.93 -9.89 9.89
N ASN A 306 16.30 -10.46 8.74
CA ASN A 306 16.70 -9.70 7.56
C ASN A 306 15.54 -8.86 7.02
N GLY A 307 14.35 -9.45 6.87
CA GLY A 307 13.18 -8.77 6.35
C GLY A 307 12.71 -7.61 7.24
N ARG A 308 12.80 -7.76 8.56
CA ARG A 308 12.36 -6.78 9.57
C ARG A 308 13.35 -5.63 9.77
N GLY A 309 14.64 -5.86 9.56
CA GLY A 309 15.68 -4.83 9.64
C GLY A 309 15.78 -3.93 8.39
N LEU A 310 15.12 -4.32 7.30
CA LEU A 310 15.12 -3.60 6.03
C LEU A 310 13.80 -2.85 5.81
N PRO A 311 13.72 -1.95 4.82
CA PRO A 311 12.48 -1.27 4.43
C PRO A 311 11.30 -2.21 4.13
N SER A 312 11.57 -3.44 3.70
CA SER A 312 10.59 -4.53 3.57
C SER A 312 9.83 -4.82 4.87
N GLY A 313 10.43 -4.51 6.02
CA GLY A 313 9.86 -4.68 7.35
C GLY A 313 8.61 -3.83 7.54
N VAL A 314 8.55 -2.64 6.91
CA VAL A 314 7.35 -1.79 6.93
C VAL A 314 6.19 -2.50 6.22
N SER A 315 6.44 -3.08 5.04
CA SER A 315 5.43 -3.84 4.29
C SER A 315 4.93 -5.06 5.08
N VAL A 316 5.83 -5.79 5.77
CA VAL A 316 5.42 -6.89 6.65
C VAL A 316 4.48 -6.41 7.76
N LEU A 317 4.80 -5.30 8.43
CA LEU A 317 3.94 -4.76 9.49
C LEU A 317 2.60 -4.28 8.96
N GLU A 318 2.58 -3.61 7.82
CA GLU A 318 1.36 -3.17 7.14
C GLU A 318 0.43 -4.37 6.85
N ILE A 319 0.97 -5.42 6.22
CA ILE A 319 0.24 -6.64 5.88
C ILE A 319 -0.35 -7.32 7.11
N LEU A 320 0.40 -7.37 8.21
CA LEU A 320 -0.01 -8.01 9.45
C LEU A 320 -0.99 -7.17 10.27
N ARG A 321 -1.03 -5.85 10.06
CA ARG A 321 -2.00 -4.95 10.70
C ARG A 321 -3.41 -5.19 10.15
N GLU A 322 -3.52 -5.48 8.85
CA GLU A 322 -4.82 -5.66 8.20
C GLU A 322 -5.30 -7.11 8.16
N ARG A 323 -6.26 -7.42 9.04
CA ARG A 323 -6.93 -8.73 9.05
C ARG A 323 -7.74 -8.99 7.77
N ARG A 324 -8.37 -7.96 7.20
CA ARG A 324 -9.12 -8.02 5.95
C ARG A 324 -8.43 -7.12 4.93
N TRP A 325 -7.62 -7.71 4.09
CA TRP A 325 -6.91 -6.96 3.05
C TRP A 325 -7.84 -6.72 1.88
N SER A 326 -8.25 -5.47 1.75
CA SER A 326 -9.20 -5.05 0.72
C SER A 326 -8.48 -4.80 -0.62
N PRO A 327 -9.21 -4.74 -1.75
CA PRO A 327 -8.63 -4.28 -3.01
C PRO A 327 -8.00 -2.88 -2.89
N SER A 328 -8.65 -1.94 -2.19
CA SER A 328 -8.06 -0.63 -1.90
C SER A 328 -6.74 -0.74 -1.12
N SER A 329 -6.67 -1.61 -0.10
CA SER A 329 -5.42 -1.83 0.64
C SER A 329 -4.30 -2.33 -0.29
N CYS A 330 -4.60 -3.28 -1.18
CA CYS A 330 -3.65 -3.77 -2.16
C CYS A 330 -3.20 -2.67 -3.15
N ALA A 331 -4.12 -1.81 -3.60
CA ALA A 331 -3.79 -0.66 -4.44
C ALA A 331 -2.87 0.34 -3.70
N LEU A 332 -3.14 0.62 -2.43
CA LEU A 332 -2.30 1.48 -1.62
C LEU A 332 -0.89 0.89 -1.45
N SER A 333 -0.78 -0.38 -1.08
CA SER A 333 0.53 -1.06 -0.96
C SER A 333 1.27 -1.07 -2.31
N ALA A 334 0.56 -1.22 -3.43
CA ALA A 334 1.14 -1.15 -4.77
C ALA A 334 1.72 0.24 -5.07
N LEU A 335 1.00 1.32 -4.76
CA LEU A 335 1.49 2.69 -4.91
C LEU A 335 2.69 2.97 -4.01
N LEU A 336 2.67 2.51 -2.76
CA LEU A 336 3.79 2.64 -1.83
C LEU A 336 5.06 1.93 -2.35
N LEU A 337 4.91 0.72 -2.91
CA LEU A 337 6.03 -0.01 -3.50
C LEU A 337 6.60 0.70 -4.73
N LEU A 338 5.73 1.20 -5.63
CA LEU A 338 6.15 1.97 -6.79
C LEU A 338 6.85 3.27 -6.39
N PHE A 339 6.31 3.96 -5.39
CA PHE A 339 6.93 5.15 -4.81
C PHE A 339 8.33 4.82 -4.28
N GLN A 340 8.48 3.77 -3.46
CA GLN A 340 9.79 3.31 -2.97
C GLN A 340 10.76 3.00 -4.12
N CYS A 341 10.31 2.34 -5.20
CA CYS A 341 11.15 2.09 -6.37
C CYS A 341 11.63 3.39 -7.03
N GLN A 342 10.77 4.39 -7.18
CA GLN A 342 11.16 5.71 -7.70
C GLN A 342 12.18 6.39 -6.78
N MET A 343 11.97 6.31 -5.46
CA MET A 343 12.90 6.86 -4.47
C MET A 343 14.30 6.26 -4.59
N TYR A 344 14.40 4.93 -4.70
CA TYR A 344 15.68 4.25 -4.87
C TYR A 344 16.34 4.56 -6.21
N ALA A 345 15.57 4.70 -7.28
CA ALA A 345 16.12 5.06 -8.58
C ALA A 345 16.76 6.46 -8.55
N VAL A 346 16.11 7.43 -7.89
CA VAL A 346 16.64 8.79 -7.70
C VAL A 346 17.88 8.77 -6.82
N SER A 347 17.87 8.03 -5.70
CA SER A 347 19.02 7.97 -4.79
C SER A 347 20.24 7.32 -5.45
N VAL A 348 20.05 6.22 -6.20
CA VAL A 348 21.14 5.55 -6.92
C VAL A 348 21.70 6.44 -8.04
N PHE A 349 20.83 7.18 -8.73
CA PHE A 349 21.27 8.12 -9.78
C PHE A 349 22.09 9.28 -9.21
N ARG A 350 21.67 9.87 -8.08
CA ARG A 350 22.36 11.01 -7.45
C ARG A 350 23.74 10.66 -6.90
N VAL A 351 23.90 9.49 -6.29
CA VAL A 351 25.17 9.07 -5.66
C VAL A 351 26.26 8.73 -6.68
N GLY A 352 25.95 8.69 -7.98
CA GLY A 352 26.92 8.41 -9.05
C GLY A 352 27.31 6.93 -9.08
N THR A 353 26.94 6.24 -10.15
CA THR A 353 27.18 4.80 -10.32
C THR A 353 28.64 4.41 -10.62
N ASP A 354 29.59 5.35 -10.57
CA ASP A 354 30.97 5.10 -10.99
C ASP A 354 31.74 4.15 -10.05
N GLY A 355 31.21 3.81 -8.87
CA GLY A 355 31.84 2.87 -7.92
C GLY A 355 30.99 1.69 -7.42
N VAL A 356 29.65 1.78 -7.41
CA VAL A 356 28.79 0.87 -6.60
C VAL A 356 28.14 -0.26 -7.42
N THR A 357 28.23 -0.23 -8.76
CA THR A 357 27.43 -1.11 -9.64
C THR A 357 27.87 -2.58 -9.73
N ARG A 358 28.93 -3.02 -9.05
CA ARG A 358 29.38 -4.44 -9.15
C ARG A 358 28.90 -5.38 -8.05
N GLU A 359 28.52 -4.91 -6.87
CA GLU A 359 28.20 -5.82 -5.74
C GLU A 359 26.76 -5.74 -5.21
N CYS A 360 25.99 -4.70 -5.52
CA CYS A 360 24.58 -4.60 -5.10
C CYS A 360 23.62 -5.33 -6.06
N ARG A 361 23.85 -6.63 -6.30
CA ARG A 361 22.81 -7.55 -6.83
C ARG A 361 22.03 -8.15 -5.67
N TRP A 362 21.34 -7.31 -4.90
CA TRP A 362 20.40 -7.80 -3.88
C TRP A 362 18.97 -7.79 -4.47
N VAL A 363 18.24 -8.88 -4.22
CA VAL A 363 16.79 -9.09 -4.45
C VAL A 363 16.33 -9.66 -5.82
N GLY A 364 17.16 -9.77 -6.86
CA GLY A 364 16.71 -10.27 -8.17
C GLY A 364 16.83 -11.77 -8.50
N GLN A 365 17.60 -12.58 -7.75
CA GLN A 365 18.05 -13.90 -8.26
C GLN A 365 17.68 -15.15 -7.45
N ARG A 366 16.87 -15.08 -6.37
CA ARG A 366 16.53 -16.27 -5.56
C ARG A 366 15.10 -16.81 -5.66
N THR A 367 14.32 -16.39 -6.67
CA THR A 367 13.06 -17.05 -7.01
C THR A 367 13.21 -17.92 -8.26
N ARG A 368 14.10 -18.92 -8.22
CA ARG A 368 13.84 -20.17 -8.96
C ARG A 368 13.07 -21.07 -8.03
N LEU A 369 11.75 -21.14 -8.23
CA LEU A 369 10.92 -22.19 -7.66
C LEU A 369 11.50 -23.56 -8.08
N PRO A 370 11.75 -24.49 -7.15
CA PRO A 370 12.11 -25.85 -7.53
C PRO A 370 10.87 -26.56 -8.08
N GLY A 371 10.86 -26.85 -9.38
CA GLY A 371 9.93 -27.80 -9.99
C GLY A 371 8.91 -27.22 -10.97
N SER A 372 9.36 -27.05 -12.22
CA SER A 372 8.54 -27.19 -13.43
C SER A 372 9.42 -27.76 -14.55
#